data_AF-A0AAD7G722-F1
#
_entry.id   AF-A0AAD7G722-F1
#
_cell.length_a   1.000
_cell.length_b   1.000
_cell.length_c   1.000
_cell.angle_alpha   90.00
_cell.angle_beta   90.00
_cell.angle_gamma   90.00
#
_symmetry.space_group_name_H-M   'P 1'
#
loop_
_entity.id
_entity.type
_entity.pdbx_description
1 polymer ?
#
loop_
_entity_poly.entity_id
_entity_poly.type
_entity_poly.pdbx_seq_one_letter_code
_entity_poly.pdbx_strand_id
1 'polypeptide(L)'
;MLEKTLAILLAAILVSANPLVDRAAPMAVVYEACTVNNTVALTFDDGPYLYMTYISDLLTQNNAKGTFFVNGNNYNCIYNDDVVASLRYTFLAGHQIASHTWSHPHLKSLNVTRITREFELVDSALESILGIHTDFLRPPYGEYNALVREIAYKESKKLIIWDFDSGDSVGEAYRQSETDYDAKIAQNPKTLLALNHETEEDTAHYLVAYVINALQTAGYKLVTVAECLGLEPYASNTGTFGTRDDTWACPRR
;
A
#
# COMPACT_ATOMS: atom_id res chain seq x y z
N MET A 1 11.03 -63.32 63.57
CA MET A 1 12.07 -62.88 62.61
C MET A 1 11.38 -62.63 61.29
N LEU A 2 11.65 -61.46 60.72
CA LEU A 2 10.93 -60.80 59.64
C LEU A 2 11.54 -61.24 58.29
N GLU A 3 10.74 -61.70 57.34
CA GLU A 3 11.15 -61.73 55.92
C GLU A 3 10.23 -60.78 55.14
N LYS A 4 10.83 -59.69 54.65
CA LYS A 4 10.22 -58.70 53.75
C LYS A 4 10.84 -58.90 52.38
N THR A 5 10.03 -59.26 51.39
CA THR A 5 10.45 -59.24 49.97
C THR A 5 9.91 -57.98 49.32
N LEU A 6 10.81 -57.21 48.72
CA LEU A 6 10.63 -55.90 48.13
C LEU A 6 10.10 -56.04 46.68
N ALA A 7 8.94 -55.47 46.36
CA ALA A 7 8.46 -55.35 44.99
C ALA A 7 8.85 -53.96 44.44
N ILE A 8 9.66 -53.94 43.38
CA ILE A 8 10.04 -52.73 42.65
C ILE A 8 9.02 -52.51 41.53
N LEU A 9 8.21 -51.46 41.64
CA LEU A 9 7.35 -50.98 40.56
C LEU A 9 8.18 -50.06 39.65
N LEU A 10 8.46 -50.48 38.42
CA LEU A 10 8.91 -49.56 37.36
C LEU A 10 7.69 -48.87 36.75
N ALA A 11 7.56 -47.57 36.96
CA ALA A 11 6.64 -46.74 36.21
C ALA A 11 7.31 -46.29 34.90
N ALA A 12 6.81 -46.77 33.77
CA ALA A 12 7.22 -46.28 32.45
C ALA A 12 6.59 -44.90 32.20
N ILE A 13 7.40 -43.85 32.13
CA ILE A 13 6.96 -42.52 31.72
C ILE A 13 6.91 -42.50 30.19
N LEU A 14 5.70 -42.51 29.62
CA LEU A 14 5.47 -42.25 28.20
C LEU A 14 5.59 -40.75 27.96
N VAL A 15 6.70 -40.31 27.38
CA VAL A 15 6.83 -38.96 26.82
C VAL A 15 6.08 -38.95 25.48
N SER A 16 4.91 -38.33 25.43
CA SER A 16 4.22 -38.08 24.16
C SER A 16 4.97 -36.99 23.40
N ALA A 17 5.71 -37.37 22.37
CA ALA A 17 6.23 -36.42 21.40
C ALA A 17 5.06 -35.86 20.58
N ASN A 18 4.61 -34.64 20.90
CA ASN A 18 3.75 -33.91 19.98
C ASN A 18 4.57 -33.63 18.72
N PRO A 19 4.11 -34.05 17.52
CA PRO A 19 4.77 -33.65 16.29
C PRO A 19 4.74 -32.12 16.24
N LEU A 20 5.90 -31.51 16.04
CA LEU A 20 5.99 -30.10 15.69
C LEU A 20 5.22 -29.95 14.37
N VAL A 21 3.95 -29.56 14.47
CA VAL A 21 3.19 -29.11 13.31
C VAL A 21 3.93 -27.87 12.85
N ASP A 22 4.64 -28.01 11.73
CA ASP A 22 5.36 -26.95 11.05
C ASP A 22 4.32 -25.91 10.61
N ARG A 23 3.99 -24.97 11.52
CA ARG A 23 3.07 -23.89 11.21
C ARG A 23 3.80 -23.02 10.20
N ALA A 24 3.29 -23.00 8.97
CA ALA A 24 3.77 -22.09 7.94
C ALA A 24 3.94 -20.69 8.54
N ALA A 25 5.07 -20.05 8.23
CA ALA A 25 5.37 -18.72 8.72
C ALA A 25 4.19 -17.78 8.43
N PRO A 26 3.81 -16.91 9.37
CA PRO A 26 2.73 -15.98 9.13
C PRO A 26 3.09 -15.05 7.96
N MET A 27 2.11 -14.79 7.10
CA MET A 27 2.27 -14.02 5.87
C MET A 27 1.36 -12.80 5.86
N ALA A 28 1.80 -11.72 5.22
CA ALA A 28 1.00 -10.53 5.03
C ALA A 28 -0.29 -10.87 4.29
N VAL A 29 -1.38 -10.23 4.69
CA VAL A 29 -2.65 -10.29 3.97
C VAL A 29 -2.48 -9.55 2.65
N VAL A 30 -3.04 -10.12 1.58
CA VAL A 30 -3.10 -9.51 0.26
C VAL A 30 -4.54 -9.11 0.00
N TYR A 31 -4.74 -7.85 -0.38
CA TYR A 31 -6.03 -7.30 -0.79
C TYR A 31 -5.97 -7.01 -2.28
N GLU A 32 -6.77 -7.76 -3.04
CA GLU A 32 -6.87 -7.62 -4.50
C GLU A 32 -8.08 -6.78 -4.90
N ALA A 33 -9.06 -6.61 -4.01
CA ALA A 33 -10.26 -5.82 -4.24
C ALA A 33 -10.73 -5.14 -2.94
N CYS A 34 -11.52 -4.07 -3.09
CA CYS A 34 -12.23 -3.45 -1.99
C CYS A 34 -13.31 -4.39 -1.40
N THR A 35 -13.74 -4.11 -0.17
CA THR A 35 -14.74 -4.94 0.55
C THR A 35 -16.02 -4.19 0.88
N VAL A 36 -15.97 -2.87 0.97
CA VAL A 36 -17.12 -2.02 1.27
C VAL A 36 -17.89 -1.71 -0.01
N ASN A 37 -19.12 -2.21 -0.12
CA ASN A 37 -19.96 -2.03 -1.30
C ASN A 37 -20.15 -0.56 -1.70
N ASN A 38 -20.34 -0.32 -3.00
CA ASN A 38 -20.58 1.00 -3.60
C ASN A 38 -19.42 1.98 -3.39
N THR A 39 -18.20 1.45 -3.19
CA THR A 39 -16.98 2.24 -3.09
C THR A 39 -16.02 1.92 -4.22
N VAL A 40 -15.30 2.94 -4.66
CA VAL A 40 -14.20 2.83 -5.61
C VAL A 40 -12.99 3.51 -4.98
N ALA A 41 -11.87 2.81 -4.93
CA ALA A 41 -10.59 3.39 -4.56
C ALA A 41 -9.81 3.71 -5.84
N LEU A 42 -9.71 5.00 -6.17
CA LEU A 42 -8.75 5.49 -7.16
C LEU A 42 -7.38 5.56 -6.50
N THR A 43 -6.43 4.83 -7.06
CA THR A 43 -5.06 4.75 -6.53
C THR A 43 -4.05 5.22 -7.55
N PHE A 44 -2.97 5.83 -7.07
CA PHE A 44 -1.92 6.46 -7.87
C PHE A 44 -0.55 6.03 -7.37
N ASP A 45 0.23 5.38 -8.24
CA ASP A 45 1.57 4.86 -7.92
C ASP A 45 2.68 5.82 -8.39
N ASP A 46 3.91 5.46 -8.03
CA ASP A 46 5.21 6.02 -8.48
C ASP A 46 5.57 7.45 -8.05
N GLY A 47 4.61 8.14 -7.45
CA GLY A 47 4.79 9.44 -6.82
C GLY A 47 5.75 9.46 -5.63
N PRO A 48 5.98 10.62 -4.98
CA PRO A 48 5.37 11.90 -5.30
C PRO A 48 6.05 12.54 -6.51
N TYR A 49 5.25 13.05 -7.45
CA TYR A 49 5.71 13.73 -8.65
C TYR A 49 4.99 15.07 -8.86
N LEU A 50 5.32 15.75 -9.96
CA LEU A 50 4.84 17.09 -10.29
C LEU A 50 3.30 17.23 -10.24
N TYR A 51 2.57 16.15 -10.53
CA TYR A 51 1.12 16.17 -10.68
C TYR A 51 0.33 15.82 -9.41
N MET A 52 0.99 15.37 -8.33
CA MET A 52 0.31 14.92 -7.09
C MET A 52 -0.67 15.97 -6.55
N THR A 53 -0.22 17.21 -6.39
CA THR A 53 -1.05 18.32 -5.88
C THR A 53 -2.24 18.60 -6.79
N TYR A 54 -2.05 18.53 -8.11
CA TYR A 54 -3.12 18.76 -9.08
C TYR A 54 -4.20 17.66 -9.02
N ILE A 55 -3.79 16.39 -8.93
CA ILE A 55 -4.71 15.26 -8.76
C ILE A 55 -5.45 15.37 -7.41
N SER A 56 -4.74 15.71 -6.34
CA SER A 56 -5.32 15.98 -5.01
C SER A 56 -6.41 17.05 -5.08
N ASP A 57 -6.17 18.14 -5.79
CA ASP A 57 -7.15 19.22 -5.99
C ASP A 57 -8.38 18.74 -6.77
N LEU A 58 -8.19 18.03 -7.89
CA LEU A 58 -9.30 17.48 -8.67
C LEU A 58 -10.18 16.56 -7.85
N LEU A 59 -9.58 15.64 -7.07
CA LEU A 59 -10.33 14.76 -6.19
C LEU A 59 -11.08 15.56 -5.12
N THR A 60 -10.41 16.49 -4.44
CA THR A 60 -11.00 17.27 -3.35
C THR A 60 -12.15 18.16 -3.83
N GLN A 61 -11.99 18.84 -4.97
CA GLN A 61 -13.02 19.70 -5.56
C GLN A 61 -14.29 18.93 -5.94
N ASN A 62 -14.15 17.64 -6.25
CA ASN A 62 -15.26 16.75 -6.58
C ASN A 62 -15.73 15.91 -5.38
N ASN A 63 -15.35 16.26 -4.16
CA ASN A 63 -15.73 15.52 -2.94
C ASN A 63 -15.36 14.02 -3.01
N ALA A 64 -14.21 13.73 -3.61
CA ALA A 64 -13.63 12.41 -3.75
C ALA A 64 -12.34 12.30 -2.92
N LYS A 65 -11.97 11.08 -2.55
CA LYS A 65 -10.65 10.76 -2.01
C LYS A 65 -9.93 9.75 -2.90
N GLY A 66 -8.60 9.80 -2.86
CA GLY A 66 -7.72 8.84 -3.52
C GLY A 66 -6.64 8.36 -2.56
N THR A 67 -5.87 7.38 -3.03
CA THR A 67 -4.72 6.81 -2.30
C THR A 67 -3.47 6.92 -3.15
N PHE A 68 -2.42 7.52 -2.60
CA PHE A 68 -1.14 7.72 -3.26
C PHE A 68 -0.12 6.76 -2.68
N PHE A 69 0.32 5.79 -3.48
CA PHE A 69 1.39 4.86 -3.13
C PHE A 69 2.71 5.50 -3.55
N VAL A 70 3.45 6.02 -2.57
CA VAL A 70 4.62 6.86 -2.81
C VAL A 70 5.93 6.11 -2.64
N ASN A 71 6.90 6.45 -3.48
CA ASN A 71 8.28 6.06 -3.37
C ASN A 71 9.11 7.06 -2.56
N GLY A 72 10.28 6.60 -2.12
CA GLY A 72 11.27 7.43 -1.44
C GLY A 72 12.25 8.14 -2.37
N ASN A 73 12.75 7.44 -3.39
CA ASN A 73 13.73 7.94 -4.34
C ASN A 73 13.55 7.27 -5.71
N ASN A 74 12.47 7.63 -6.42
CA ASN A 74 12.12 7.09 -7.74
C ASN A 74 12.06 8.18 -8.84
N TYR A 75 10.92 8.85 -9.03
CA TYR A 75 10.87 10.00 -9.94
C TYR A 75 11.51 11.25 -9.33
N ASN A 76 11.39 11.37 -8.01
CA ASN A 76 11.98 12.45 -7.24
C ASN A 76 12.49 11.91 -5.89
N CYS A 77 13.28 12.71 -5.17
CA CYS A 77 13.60 12.43 -3.78
C CYS A 77 12.43 12.90 -2.90
N ILE A 78 11.92 12.02 -2.03
CA ILE A 78 10.81 12.31 -1.12
C ILE A 78 11.11 13.46 -0.15
N TYR A 79 12.40 13.72 0.09
CA TYR A 79 12.90 14.81 0.91
C TYR A 79 13.21 16.08 0.11
N ASN A 80 12.76 16.25 -1.13
CA ASN A 80 12.85 17.55 -1.79
C ASN A 80 11.74 18.50 -1.28
N ASP A 81 12.01 19.81 -1.21
CA ASP A 81 11.09 20.75 -0.54
C ASP A 81 9.72 20.84 -1.21
N ASP A 82 9.68 20.81 -2.55
CA ASP A 82 8.45 20.77 -3.35
C ASP A 82 7.67 19.47 -3.12
N VAL A 83 8.38 18.34 -3.05
CA VAL A 83 7.80 17.02 -2.77
C VAL A 83 7.21 16.95 -1.35
N VAL A 84 7.95 17.42 -0.35
CA VAL A 84 7.48 17.52 1.05
C VAL A 84 6.23 18.38 1.14
N ALA A 85 6.20 19.52 0.44
CA ALA A 85 5.04 20.40 0.41
C ALA A 85 3.83 19.70 -0.22
N SER A 86 4.02 18.98 -1.33
CA SER A 86 2.95 18.23 -2.00
C SER A 86 2.39 17.09 -1.13
N LEU A 87 3.27 16.29 -0.50
CA LEU A 87 2.85 15.24 0.44
C LEU A 87 2.00 15.79 1.59
N ARG A 88 2.44 16.89 2.21
CA ARG A 88 1.70 17.53 3.30
C ARG A 88 0.36 18.07 2.84
N TYR A 89 0.33 18.70 1.67
CA TYR A 89 -0.90 19.22 1.08
C TYR A 89 -1.92 18.11 0.84
N THR A 90 -1.51 17.07 0.13
CA THR A 90 -2.35 15.91 -0.22
C THR A 90 -2.83 15.16 1.03
N PHE A 91 -1.98 15.04 2.04
CA PHE A 91 -2.36 14.48 3.34
C PHE A 91 -3.39 15.35 4.08
N LEU A 92 -3.20 16.67 4.15
CA LEU A 92 -4.16 17.59 4.78
C LEU A 92 -5.50 17.66 4.04
N ALA A 93 -5.50 17.43 2.73
CA ALA A 93 -6.70 17.28 1.93
C ALA A 93 -7.47 15.98 2.28
N GLY A 94 -6.93 15.11 3.12
CA GLY A 94 -7.58 13.89 3.61
C GLY A 94 -7.44 12.70 2.67
N HIS A 95 -6.51 12.75 1.71
CA HIS A 95 -6.15 11.59 0.91
C HIS A 95 -5.26 10.63 1.71
N GLN A 96 -5.25 9.36 1.32
CA GLN A 96 -4.39 8.38 1.95
C GLN A 96 -3.00 8.39 1.29
N ILE A 97 -1.95 8.39 2.12
CA ILE A 97 -0.56 8.18 1.70
C ILE A 97 -0.15 6.77 2.12
N ALA A 98 0.38 5.99 1.19
CA ALA A 98 0.77 4.61 1.38
C ALA A 98 2.15 4.35 0.77
N SER A 99 2.79 3.22 1.10
CA SER A 99 4.16 2.93 0.65
C SER A 99 4.16 2.22 -0.70
N HIS A 100 5.08 2.61 -1.59
CA HIS A 100 5.39 1.89 -2.83
C HIS A 100 6.85 1.43 -2.90
N THR A 101 7.52 1.25 -1.75
CA THR A 101 8.98 0.99 -1.61
C THR A 101 9.86 2.19 -1.89
N TRP A 102 11.12 2.13 -1.46
CA TRP A 102 12.04 3.25 -1.55
C TRP A 102 12.44 3.56 -2.99
N SER A 103 12.92 2.56 -3.73
CA SER A 103 13.54 2.72 -5.05
C SER A 103 12.80 2.04 -6.21
N HIS A 104 11.59 1.53 -5.96
CA HIS A 104 10.76 0.80 -6.92
C HIS A 104 11.43 -0.45 -7.54
N PRO A 105 12.05 -1.36 -6.75
CA PRO A 105 12.70 -2.55 -7.31
C PRO A 105 11.73 -3.73 -7.50
N HIS A 106 12.09 -4.67 -8.38
CA HIS A 106 11.48 -5.99 -8.43
C HIS A 106 11.77 -6.78 -7.13
N LEU A 107 10.88 -6.70 -6.14
CA LEU A 107 11.09 -7.27 -4.81
C LEU A 107 11.43 -8.77 -4.81
N LYS A 108 10.87 -9.53 -5.76
CA LYS A 108 11.15 -10.98 -5.91
C LYS A 108 12.63 -11.30 -6.18
N SER A 109 13.39 -10.34 -6.69
CA SER A 109 14.82 -10.49 -7.00
C SER A 109 15.75 -10.16 -5.84
N LEU A 110 15.19 -9.64 -4.73
CA LEU A 110 15.94 -9.14 -3.59
C LEU A 110 16.02 -10.15 -2.45
N ASN A 111 17.01 -9.96 -1.58
CA ASN A 111 17.15 -10.72 -0.34
C ASN A 111 16.41 -10.01 0.82
N VAL A 112 16.33 -10.69 1.97
CA VAL A 112 15.63 -10.19 3.17
C VAL A 112 16.05 -8.78 3.54
N THR A 113 17.36 -8.53 3.66
CA THR A 113 17.91 -7.24 4.07
C THR A 113 17.51 -6.12 3.11
N ARG A 114 17.54 -6.38 1.80
CA ARG A 114 17.18 -5.38 0.79
C ARG A 114 15.68 -5.09 0.79
N ILE A 115 14.83 -6.12 0.85
CA ILE A 115 13.36 -5.93 0.93
C ILE A 115 12.98 -5.14 2.19
N THR A 116 13.55 -5.51 3.34
CA THR A 116 13.30 -4.81 4.62
C THR A 116 13.72 -3.35 4.51
N ARG A 117 14.91 -3.09 3.94
CA ARG A 117 15.41 -1.72 3.75
C ARG A 117 14.52 -0.87 2.86
N GLU A 118 13.93 -1.45 1.81
CA GLU A 118 13.00 -0.77 0.92
C GLU A 118 11.72 -0.32 1.64
N PHE A 119 11.27 -1.06 2.66
CA PHE A 119 10.09 -0.72 3.43
C PHE A 119 10.41 0.33 4.51
N GLU A 120 11.42 0.06 5.35
CA GLU A 120 11.81 0.91 6.48
C GLU A 120 12.16 2.34 6.07
N LEU A 121 12.81 2.50 4.90
CA LEU A 121 13.24 3.80 4.42
C LEU A 121 12.05 4.72 4.07
N VAL A 122 11.01 4.18 3.43
CA VAL A 122 9.80 4.95 3.13
C VAL A 122 9.05 5.25 4.41
N ASP A 123 8.92 4.28 5.30
CA ASP A 123 8.25 4.47 6.59
C ASP A 123 8.90 5.58 7.42
N SER A 124 10.24 5.55 7.52
CA SER A 124 11.00 6.57 8.23
C SER A 124 10.80 7.97 7.63
N ALA A 125 10.73 8.05 6.30
CA ALA A 125 10.47 9.31 5.61
C ALA A 125 9.06 9.84 5.86
N LEU A 126 8.04 8.98 5.78
CA LEU A 126 6.65 9.35 6.05
C LEU A 126 6.43 9.73 7.51
N GLU A 127 7.07 9.03 8.45
CA GLU A 127 7.05 9.39 9.86
C GLU A 127 7.68 10.78 10.08
N SER A 128 8.85 11.02 9.47
CA SER A 128 9.53 12.32 9.60
C SER A 128 8.73 13.46 8.97
N ILE A 129 8.17 13.26 7.77
CA ILE A 129 7.52 14.33 7.00
C ILE A 129 6.12 14.63 7.51
N LEU A 130 5.32 13.58 7.75
CA LEU A 130 3.89 13.65 8.01
C LEU A 130 3.50 13.22 9.43
N GLY A 131 4.41 12.58 10.17
CA GLY A 131 4.09 12.00 11.47
C GLY A 131 3.11 10.83 11.33
N ILE A 132 3.26 10.00 10.30
CA ILE A 132 2.39 8.84 10.07
C ILE A 132 3.19 7.56 9.90
N HIS A 133 2.60 6.44 10.29
CA HIS A 133 3.06 5.10 9.95
C HIS A 133 1.95 4.37 9.19
N THR A 134 2.21 4.01 7.93
CA THR A 134 1.24 3.34 7.05
C THR A 134 1.46 1.84 7.03
N ASP A 135 0.40 1.07 7.22
CA ASP A 135 0.45 -0.39 7.06
C ASP A 135 0.25 -0.82 5.60
N PHE A 136 -0.02 0.12 4.69
CA PHE A 136 -0.43 -0.18 3.33
C PHE A 136 0.80 -0.10 2.42
N LEU A 137 1.09 -1.21 1.74
CA LEU A 137 2.17 -1.32 0.78
C LEU A 137 1.60 -1.88 -0.52
N ARG A 138 1.84 -1.20 -1.64
CA ARG A 138 1.71 -1.83 -2.95
C ARG A 138 3.10 -2.30 -3.40
N PRO A 139 3.32 -3.59 -3.67
CA PRO A 139 4.57 -4.06 -4.26
C PRO A 139 4.75 -3.49 -5.67
N PRO A 140 5.93 -2.94 -6.04
CA PRO A 140 6.27 -2.59 -7.41
C PRO A 140 5.88 -3.68 -8.39
N TYR A 141 5.32 -3.30 -9.53
CA TYR A 141 4.87 -4.21 -10.60
C TYR A 141 3.78 -5.23 -10.17
N GLY A 142 3.16 -5.04 -8.99
CA GLY A 142 2.24 -6.02 -8.40
C GLY A 142 2.94 -7.33 -7.97
N GLU A 143 4.27 -7.33 -7.89
CA GLU A 143 5.05 -8.55 -7.74
C GLU A 143 5.34 -8.90 -6.28
N TYR A 144 4.92 -10.09 -5.86
CA TYR A 144 5.28 -10.65 -4.57
C TYR A 144 5.47 -12.17 -4.62
N ASN A 145 6.18 -12.71 -3.63
CA ASN A 145 6.33 -14.16 -3.40
C ASN A 145 6.23 -14.43 -1.89
N ALA A 146 6.43 -15.69 -1.46
CA ALA A 146 6.36 -16.06 -0.04
C ALA A 146 7.33 -15.25 0.83
N LEU A 147 8.56 -15.01 0.34
CA LEU A 147 9.57 -14.22 1.06
C LEU A 147 9.11 -12.77 1.26
N VAL A 148 8.62 -12.13 0.20
CA VAL A 148 8.09 -10.75 0.27
C VAL A 148 6.92 -10.68 1.27
N ARG A 149 6.00 -11.64 1.24
CA ARG A 149 4.85 -11.68 2.17
C ARG A 149 5.25 -11.92 3.62
N GLU A 150 6.28 -12.74 3.86
CA GLU A 150 6.79 -12.98 5.21
C GLU A 150 7.46 -11.71 5.79
N ILE A 151 8.26 -11.00 4.98
CA ILE A 151 8.90 -9.76 5.40
C ILE A 151 7.86 -8.67 5.61
N ALA A 152 6.92 -8.51 4.66
CA ALA A 152 5.80 -7.59 4.81
C ALA A 152 5.02 -7.85 6.11
N TYR A 153 4.80 -9.12 6.48
CA TYR A 153 4.16 -9.46 7.75
C TYR A 153 4.96 -8.98 8.97
N LYS A 154 6.28 -9.21 8.95
CA LYS A 154 7.19 -8.79 10.03
C LYS A 154 7.22 -7.27 10.19
N GLU A 155 7.14 -6.55 9.08
CA GLU A 155 7.05 -5.09 9.01
C GLU A 155 5.60 -4.57 9.14
N SER A 156 4.66 -5.40 9.60
CA SER A 156 3.23 -5.05 9.81
C SER A 156 2.50 -4.51 8.57
N LYS A 157 3.00 -4.82 7.37
CA LYS A 157 2.42 -4.40 6.10
C LYS A 157 1.30 -5.32 5.62
N LYS A 158 0.32 -4.71 4.97
CA LYS A 158 -0.74 -5.29 4.15
C LYS A 158 -0.38 -5.02 2.70
N LEU A 159 -0.46 -6.04 1.85
CA LEU A 159 -0.17 -5.88 0.42
C LEU A 159 -1.45 -5.49 -0.31
N ILE A 160 -1.40 -4.38 -1.05
CA ILE A 160 -2.52 -3.87 -1.84
C ILE A 160 -2.19 -4.06 -3.32
N ILE A 161 -3.03 -4.81 -4.04
CA ILE A 161 -2.91 -5.01 -5.49
C ILE A 161 -3.99 -4.18 -6.18
N TRP A 162 -4.78 -4.75 -7.08
CA TRP A 162 -5.87 -4.12 -7.83
C TRP A 162 -6.71 -5.19 -8.53
N ASP A 163 -7.98 -4.85 -8.78
CA ASP A 163 -8.91 -5.65 -9.59
C ASP A 163 -9.29 -4.95 -10.91
N PHE A 164 -8.64 -3.82 -11.17
CA PHE A 164 -8.69 -3.06 -12.41
C PHE A 164 -7.42 -2.24 -12.61
N ASP A 165 -6.86 -2.33 -13.82
CA ASP A 165 -5.69 -1.60 -14.27
C ASP A 165 -6.12 -0.67 -15.40
N SER A 166 -5.78 0.63 -15.31
CA SER A 166 -6.14 1.60 -16.34
C SER A 166 -5.27 1.52 -17.59
N GLY A 167 -4.13 0.81 -17.53
CA GLY A 167 -3.16 0.71 -18.63
C GLY A 167 -2.35 1.98 -18.86
N ASP A 168 -2.47 3.00 -17.99
CA ASP A 168 -1.85 4.30 -18.21
C ASP A 168 -0.31 4.26 -18.24
N SER A 169 0.32 3.38 -17.47
CA SER A 169 1.80 3.27 -17.44
C SER A 169 2.41 2.46 -18.59
N VAL A 170 1.61 1.76 -19.39
CA VAL A 170 2.12 0.91 -20.50
C VAL A 170 2.08 1.60 -21.86
N GLY A 171 1.85 2.92 -21.88
CA GLY A 171 1.86 3.74 -23.08
C GLY A 171 0.55 3.70 -23.88
N GLU A 172 -0.54 3.26 -23.25
CA GLU A 172 -1.87 3.42 -23.83
C GLU A 172 -2.27 4.90 -23.84
N ALA A 173 -3.03 5.32 -24.85
CA ALA A 173 -3.58 6.67 -24.86
C ALA A 173 -4.65 6.78 -23.76
N TYR A 174 -4.73 7.91 -23.05
CA TYR A 174 -5.71 8.06 -21.95
C TYR A 174 -7.16 7.75 -22.36
N ARG A 175 -7.53 7.96 -23.63
CA ARG A 175 -8.87 7.63 -24.16
C ARG A 175 -9.17 6.12 -24.14
N GLN A 176 -8.14 5.29 -24.24
CA GLN A 176 -8.28 3.84 -24.06
C GLN A 176 -8.60 3.54 -22.60
N SER A 177 -7.86 4.12 -21.66
CA SER A 177 -8.16 4.03 -20.22
C SER A 177 -9.57 4.53 -19.90
N GLU A 178 -10.04 5.64 -20.48
CA GLU A 178 -11.44 6.11 -20.34
C GLU A 178 -12.44 5.04 -20.80
N THR A 179 -12.18 4.41 -21.95
CA THR A 179 -13.01 3.33 -22.51
C THR A 179 -13.05 2.11 -21.58
N ASP A 180 -11.91 1.76 -20.98
CA ASP A 180 -11.81 0.62 -20.08
C ASP A 180 -12.50 0.87 -18.73
N TYR A 181 -12.43 2.11 -18.22
CA TYR A 181 -13.24 2.53 -17.08
C TYR A 181 -14.73 2.46 -17.40
N ASP A 182 -15.18 2.96 -18.55
CA ASP A 182 -16.59 2.88 -18.96
C ASP A 182 -17.07 1.42 -19.06
N ALA A 183 -16.25 0.57 -19.67
CA ALA A 183 -16.53 -0.86 -19.79
C ALA A 183 -16.63 -1.53 -18.41
N LYS A 184 -15.77 -1.14 -17.46
CA LYS A 184 -15.82 -1.65 -16.09
C LYS A 184 -17.06 -1.12 -15.35
N ILE A 185 -17.40 0.16 -15.49
CA ILE A 185 -18.61 0.76 -14.91
C ILE A 185 -19.87 0.07 -15.43
N ALA A 186 -19.94 -0.23 -16.73
CA ALA A 186 -21.07 -0.91 -17.36
C ALA A 186 -21.30 -2.33 -16.84
N GLN A 187 -20.28 -2.98 -16.29
CA GLN A 187 -20.41 -4.27 -15.59
C GLN A 187 -21.10 -4.14 -14.23
N ASN A 188 -21.32 -2.91 -13.75
CA ASN A 188 -21.92 -2.60 -12.45
C ASN A 188 -21.26 -3.36 -11.27
N PRO A 189 -19.93 -3.27 -11.12
CA PRO A 189 -19.23 -3.99 -10.06
C PRO A 189 -19.66 -3.47 -8.68
N LYS A 190 -19.65 -4.33 -7.65
CA LYS A 190 -19.98 -3.88 -6.29
C LYS A 190 -18.96 -2.90 -5.73
N THR A 191 -17.72 -3.02 -6.18
CA THR A 191 -16.57 -2.24 -5.74
C THR A 191 -15.53 -2.16 -6.86
N LEU A 192 -14.56 -1.26 -6.73
CA LEU A 192 -13.41 -1.20 -7.63
C LEU A 192 -12.16 -0.72 -6.87
N LEU A 193 -11.03 -1.38 -7.06
CA LEU A 193 -9.72 -0.91 -6.61
C LEU A 193 -8.84 -0.70 -7.85
N ALA A 194 -8.77 0.55 -8.31
CA ALA A 194 -8.23 0.90 -9.61
C ALA A 194 -6.78 1.39 -9.51
N LEU A 195 -5.89 0.78 -10.28
CA LEU A 195 -4.50 1.21 -10.47
C LEU A 195 -4.42 2.32 -11.53
N ASN A 196 -3.72 3.39 -11.21
CA ASN A 196 -3.28 4.47 -12.10
C ASN A 196 -1.91 4.97 -11.60
N HIS A 197 -1.27 5.87 -12.34
CA HIS A 197 0.04 6.42 -11.99
C HIS A 197 -0.01 7.95 -12.04
N GLU A 198 0.31 8.62 -10.94
CA GLU A 198 0.30 10.09 -10.92
C GLU A 198 1.47 10.72 -11.68
N THR A 199 2.44 9.91 -12.10
CA THR A 199 3.60 10.34 -12.89
C THR A 199 3.26 10.56 -14.36
N GLU A 200 2.12 10.04 -14.82
CA GLU A 200 1.67 10.15 -16.20
C GLU A 200 0.88 11.45 -16.42
N GLU A 201 1.39 12.31 -17.31
CA GLU A 201 0.82 13.64 -17.58
C GLU A 201 -0.63 13.55 -18.06
N ASP A 202 -0.91 12.63 -18.98
CA ASP A 202 -2.24 12.46 -19.54
C ASP A 202 -3.21 11.85 -18.51
N THR A 203 -2.73 11.02 -17.58
CA THR A 203 -3.52 10.55 -16.43
C THR A 203 -3.94 11.73 -15.58
N ALA A 204 -2.98 12.57 -15.20
CA ALA A 204 -3.22 13.72 -14.35
C ALA A 204 -4.18 14.72 -15.00
N HIS A 205 -3.91 15.14 -16.24
CA HIS A 205 -4.62 16.26 -16.88
C HIS A 205 -5.94 15.88 -17.56
N TYR A 206 -6.13 14.61 -17.97
CA TYR A 206 -7.33 14.19 -18.71
C TYR A 206 -8.09 13.07 -18.00
N LEU A 207 -7.42 11.93 -17.73
CA LEU A 207 -8.11 10.73 -17.26
C LEU A 207 -8.80 10.95 -15.91
N VAL A 208 -8.09 11.52 -14.93
CA VAL A 208 -8.60 11.66 -13.55
C VAL A 208 -9.91 12.45 -13.52
N ALA A 209 -9.99 13.57 -14.25
CA ALA A 209 -11.21 14.38 -14.29
C ALA A 209 -12.38 13.62 -14.91
N TYR A 210 -12.14 12.87 -15.99
CA TYR A 210 -13.16 12.04 -16.63
C TYR A 210 -13.68 10.95 -15.69
N VAL A 211 -12.78 10.14 -15.11
CA VAL A 211 -13.16 8.96 -14.32
C VAL A 211 -13.86 9.34 -13.03
N ILE A 212 -13.49 10.47 -12.41
CA ILE A 212 -14.22 10.99 -11.23
C ILE A 212 -15.69 11.21 -11.60
N ASN A 213 -15.96 11.95 -12.68
CA ASN A 213 -17.31 12.25 -13.12
C ASN A 213 -18.07 10.98 -13.52
N ALA A 214 -17.44 10.08 -14.28
CA ALA A 214 -18.07 8.84 -14.75
C ALA A 214 -18.47 7.93 -13.58
N LEU A 215 -17.57 7.69 -12.63
CA LEU A 215 -17.81 6.82 -11.47
C LEU A 215 -18.87 7.42 -10.53
N GLN A 216 -18.83 8.74 -10.28
CA GLN A 216 -19.83 9.41 -9.45
C GLN A 216 -21.21 9.42 -10.11
N THR A 217 -21.27 9.63 -11.43
CA THR A 217 -22.53 9.52 -12.21
C THR A 217 -23.12 8.12 -12.14
N ALA A 218 -22.26 7.09 -12.11
CA ALA A 218 -22.67 5.71 -11.89
C ALA A 218 -23.05 5.39 -10.42
N GLY A 219 -22.92 6.35 -9.50
CA GLY A 219 -23.38 6.25 -8.12
C GLY A 219 -22.32 5.78 -7.11
N TYR A 220 -21.06 5.62 -7.51
CA TYR A 220 -19.99 5.19 -6.60
C TYR A 220 -19.51 6.31 -5.69
N LYS A 221 -19.08 5.94 -4.49
CA LYS A 221 -18.31 6.81 -3.60
C LYS A 221 -16.82 6.59 -3.86
N LEU A 222 -16.10 7.67 -4.15
CA LEU A 222 -14.65 7.64 -4.35
C LEU A 222 -13.95 7.87 -3.02
N VAL A 223 -13.32 6.83 -2.50
CA VAL A 223 -12.80 6.77 -1.12
C VAL A 223 -11.34 6.31 -1.10
N THR A 224 -10.70 6.42 0.06
CA THR A 224 -9.35 5.86 0.27
C THR A 224 -9.37 4.32 0.25
N VAL A 225 -8.22 3.68 0.02
CA VAL A 225 -8.10 2.21 0.11
C VAL A 225 -8.45 1.73 1.51
N ALA A 226 -8.03 2.46 2.55
CA ALA A 226 -8.38 2.15 3.93
C ALA A 226 -9.91 2.11 4.13
N GLU A 227 -10.63 3.14 3.69
CA GLU A 227 -12.10 3.18 3.75
C GLU A 227 -12.75 2.09 2.90
N CYS A 228 -12.24 1.83 1.69
CA CYS A 228 -12.80 0.81 0.81
C CYS A 228 -12.60 -0.61 1.35
N LEU A 229 -11.63 -0.82 2.25
CA LEU A 229 -11.37 -2.06 2.97
C LEU A 229 -12.00 -2.11 4.37
N GLY A 230 -12.55 -0.99 4.87
CA GLY A 230 -13.07 -0.89 6.23
C GLY A 230 -11.98 -0.96 7.29
N LEU A 231 -10.80 -0.40 7.02
CA LEU A 231 -9.62 -0.41 7.87
C LEU A 231 -9.21 1.01 8.25
N GLU A 232 -8.42 1.13 9.32
CA GLU A 232 -7.73 2.37 9.66
C GLU A 232 -6.54 2.60 8.72
N PRO A 233 -6.30 3.83 8.25
CA PRO A 233 -5.20 4.11 7.30
C PRO A 233 -3.81 4.07 7.93
N TYR A 234 -3.68 4.34 9.23
CA TYR A 234 -2.39 4.50 9.93
C TYR A 234 -2.39 3.86 11.32
N ALA A 235 -1.24 3.33 11.76
CA ALA A 235 -1.12 2.54 13.00
C ALA A 235 -1.06 3.35 14.31
N SER A 236 -0.65 4.63 14.28
CA SER A 236 -0.49 5.47 15.49
C SER A 236 -0.43 6.98 15.19
N ASN A 237 -0.72 7.82 16.21
CA ASN A 237 -0.58 9.29 16.30
C ASN A 237 -0.32 10.01 14.98
N THR A 238 -1.40 10.27 14.25
CA THR A 238 -1.36 11.08 13.04
C THR A 238 -1.28 12.57 13.37
N GLY A 239 -0.51 13.33 12.59
CA GLY A 239 -0.83 14.76 12.39
C GLY A 239 0.09 15.79 13.04
N THR A 240 1.26 15.41 13.56
CA THR A 240 2.33 16.39 13.81
C THR A 240 3.40 16.26 12.74
N PHE A 241 3.45 17.24 11.84
CA PHE A 241 4.49 17.33 10.83
C PHE A 241 5.85 17.55 11.49
N GLY A 242 6.85 16.75 11.09
CA GLY A 242 8.22 16.96 11.56
C GLY A 242 8.82 18.25 11.01
N THR A 243 9.93 18.67 11.59
CA THR A 243 10.73 19.77 11.05
C THR A 243 11.91 19.17 10.31
N ARG A 244 12.23 19.71 9.13
CA ARG A 244 13.39 19.25 8.36
C ARG A 244 14.66 19.35 9.20
N ASP A 245 15.49 18.32 9.14
CA ASP A 245 16.84 18.28 9.67
C ASP A 245 17.82 17.68 8.64
N ASP A 246 19.08 17.51 9.04
CA ASP A 246 20.14 17.00 8.17
C ASP A 246 19.98 15.52 7.78
N THR A 247 19.04 14.78 8.38
CA THR A 247 18.77 13.37 8.05
C THR A 247 17.83 13.21 6.85
N TRP A 248 17.16 14.28 6.43
CA TRP A 248 16.25 14.31 5.29
C TRP A 248 17.02 14.35 3.97
N ALA A 249 17.62 13.22 3.61
CA ALA A 249 18.42 13.06 2.41
C ALA A 249 18.17 11.70 1.76
N CYS A 250 17.99 11.71 0.43
CA CYS A 250 18.01 10.48 -0.33
C CYS A 250 19.46 10.06 -0.61
N PRO A 251 19.87 8.83 -0.28
CA PRO A 251 21.17 8.32 -0.71
C PRO A 251 21.30 8.39 -2.23
N ARG A 252 22.51 8.65 -2.73
CA ARG A 252 22.79 8.53 -4.17
C ARG A 252 22.52 7.10 -4.61
N ARG A 253 21.84 6.95 -5.75
CA ARG A 253 21.49 5.66 -6.36
C ARG A 253 22.73 4.89 -6.80
#